data_AF-A0A7S1UY38-F1
#
_entry.id   AF-A0A7S1UY38-F1
#
_cell.length_a   1.000
_cell.length_b   1.000
_cell.length_c   1.000
_cell.angle_alpha   90.00
_cell.angle_beta   90.00
_cell.angle_gamma   90.00
#
_symmetry.space_group_name_H-M   'P 1'
#
loop_
_entity.id
_entity.type
_entity.pdbx_description
1 polymer ?
#
loop_
_entity_poly.entity_id
_entity_poly.type
_entity_poly.pdbx_seq_one_letter_code
_entity_poly.pdbx_strand_id
1 'polypeptide(L)'
;KSQLTTGSLNMKVFAVLSSLLIFVASHSVRANGVESVARNNDSFAACLFIHDLQDVNQLPEWLAYHYHVMPLRNLIVTVNPRSGSSPNHILDRWSDTMKIEQWNDEDFVNETEEGYSQGDEVVRQKQFNVKCMKTFQERGER
;
A
#
# COMPACT_ATOMS: atom_id res chain seq x y z
N LYS A 1 20.51 -32.42 -60.87
CA LYS A 1 21.19 -32.37 -59.55
C LYS A 1 20.94 -30.97 -58.99
N SER A 2 20.41 -30.86 -57.75
CA SER A 2 20.18 -29.64 -56.94
C SER A 2 19.20 -28.58 -57.50
N GLN A 3 18.37 -27.86 -56.74
CA GLN A 3 18.04 -27.79 -55.31
C GLN A 3 16.75 -26.94 -55.14
N LEU A 4 16.21 -26.94 -53.92
CA LEU A 4 14.98 -26.39 -53.34
C LEU A 4 14.61 -24.91 -53.65
N THR A 5 13.33 -24.53 -53.50
CA THR A 5 12.80 -23.88 -52.25
C THR A 5 11.37 -23.33 -52.36
N THR A 6 10.57 -23.68 -51.33
CA THR A 6 9.55 -22.91 -50.58
C THR A 6 8.38 -22.18 -51.27
N GLY A 7 7.16 -22.52 -50.83
CA GLY A 7 5.98 -21.69 -50.99
C GLY A 7 4.90 -21.99 -49.93
N SER A 8 4.74 -21.04 -49.01
CA SER A 8 3.50 -20.60 -48.36
C SER A 8 2.60 -21.61 -47.61
N LEU A 9 2.56 -21.50 -46.28
CA LEU A 9 1.59 -22.17 -45.42
C LEU A 9 0.17 -21.62 -45.64
N ASN A 10 -0.74 -22.48 -46.08
CA ASN A 10 -2.17 -22.28 -45.90
C ASN A 10 -2.81 -23.56 -45.33
N MET A 11 -3.14 -23.46 -44.03
CA MET A 11 -4.33 -23.98 -43.36
C MET A 11 -5.03 -25.18 -43.99
N LYS A 12 -4.91 -26.38 -43.37
CA LYS A 12 -5.97 -27.39 -43.37
C LYS A 12 -6.03 -28.14 -42.03
N VAL A 13 -7.18 -27.99 -41.40
CA VAL A 13 -7.72 -28.83 -40.32
C VAL A 13 -7.64 -30.30 -40.72
N PHE A 14 -7.10 -31.14 -39.84
CA PHE A 14 -7.35 -32.57 -39.86
C PHE A 14 -7.75 -33.01 -38.47
N ALA A 15 -9.06 -33.23 -38.31
CA ALA A 15 -9.58 -34.13 -37.30
C ALA A 15 -9.11 -35.55 -37.65
N VAL A 16 -8.45 -36.23 -36.72
CA VAL A 16 -8.24 -37.68 -36.79
C VAL A 16 -8.87 -38.29 -35.56
N LEU A 17 -9.77 -39.23 -35.86
CA LEU A 17 -10.63 -40.00 -34.98
C LEU A 17 -9.86 -41.00 -34.11
N SER A 18 -10.58 -41.42 -33.07
CA SER A 18 -10.61 -42.78 -32.54
C SER A 18 -9.60 -43.14 -31.43
N SER A 19 -10.15 -43.06 -30.22
CA SER A 19 -10.06 -44.08 -29.16
C SER A 19 -8.67 -44.52 -28.72
N LEU A 20 -8.20 -43.93 -27.61
CA LEU A 20 -7.49 -44.65 -26.57
C LEU A 20 -7.68 -43.91 -25.23
N LEU A 21 -8.45 -44.52 -24.32
CA LEU A 21 -8.48 -44.35 -22.86
C LEU A 21 -7.98 -43.00 -22.30
N ILE A 22 -8.88 -42.02 -22.15
CA ILE A 22 -8.66 -40.97 -21.14
C ILE A 22 -9.20 -41.52 -19.81
N PHE A 23 -8.29 -41.91 -18.93
CA PHE A 23 -8.58 -42.00 -17.50
C PHE A 23 -9.14 -40.64 -17.07
N VAL A 24 -10.44 -40.56 -16.78
CA VAL A 24 -10.97 -39.44 -16.01
C VAL A 24 -10.47 -39.66 -14.59
N ALA A 25 -9.29 -39.10 -14.27
CA ALA A 25 -8.91 -38.95 -12.88
C ALA A 25 -9.96 -38.04 -12.24
N SER A 26 -10.89 -38.64 -11.51
CA SER A 26 -11.80 -37.95 -10.60
C SER A 26 -10.96 -37.20 -9.58
N HIS A 27 -10.57 -35.98 -9.91
CA HIS A 27 -10.14 -35.02 -8.91
C HIS A 27 -11.41 -34.62 -8.18
N SER A 28 -11.55 -35.12 -6.96
CA SER A 28 -12.53 -34.61 -6.01
C SER A 28 -12.32 -33.10 -5.92
N VAL A 29 -13.23 -32.32 -6.51
CA VAL A 29 -13.33 -30.90 -6.22
C VAL A 29 -13.74 -30.83 -4.76
N ARG A 30 -12.77 -30.61 -3.89
CA ARG A 30 -13.03 -30.29 -2.49
C ARG A 30 -13.68 -28.92 -2.52
N ALA A 31 -15.00 -28.88 -2.39
CA ALA A 31 -15.72 -27.69 -2.00
C ALA A 31 -15.27 -27.36 -0.57
N ASN A 32 -14.11 -26.70 -0.44
CA ASN A 32 -13.78 -26.00 0.78
C ASN A 32 -14.85 -24.93 0.95
N GLY A 33 -15.43 -24.91 2.15
CA GLY A 33 -16.63 -24.17 2.48
C GLY A 33 -16.61 -22.77 1.90
N VAL A 34 -17.78 -22.34 1.43
CA VAL A 34 -18.11 -20.93 1.40
C VAL A 34 -18.14 -20.49 2.87
N GLU A 35 -16.97 -20.21 3.42
CA GLU A 35 -16.84 -19.31 4.54
C GLU A 35 -17.46 -18.01 4.03
N SER A 36 -18.59 -17.63 4.60
CA SER A 36 -19.11 -16.29 4.40
C SER A 36 -17.95 -15.37 4.71
N VAL A 37 -17.40 -14.70 3.69
CA VAL A 37 -16.53 -13.56 3.89
C VAL A 37 -17.44 -12.56 4.59
N ALA A 38 -17.49 -12.63 5.92
CA ALA A 38 -17.71 -11.46 6.71
C ALA A 38 -16.76 -10.46 6.08
N ARG A 39 -17.31 -9.40 5.47
CA ARG A 39 -16.49 -8.25 5.14
C ARG A 39 -15.95 -7.80 6.49
N ASN A 40 -14.79 -8.33 6.88
CA ASN A 40 -13.91 -7.60 7.76
C ASN A 40 -13.77 -6.28 7.03
N ASN A 41 -14.41 -5.24 7.55
CA ASN A 41 -14.10 -3.88 7.15
C ASN A 41 -12.68 -3.64 7.67
N ASP A 42 -11.70 -4.29 7.02
CA ASP A 42 -10.30 -4.23 7.36
C ASP A 42 -9.91 -2.76 7.19
N SER A 43 -9.88 -2.05 8.31
CA SER A 43 -9.34 -0.70 8.37
C SER A 43 -7.84 -0.77 8.19
N PHE A 44 -7.25 0.30 7.65
CA PHE A 44 -5.81 0.43 7.58
C PHE A 44 -5.32 1.66 8.34
N ALA A 45 -4.01 1.70 8.53
CA ALA A 45 -3.24 2.74 9.16
C ALA A 45 -2.25 3.34 8.16
N ALA A 46 -1.90 4.61 8.32
CA ALA A 46 -0.98 5.29 7.42
C ALA A 46 0.05 6.15 8.15
N CYS A 47 1.23 6.22 7.55
CA CYS A 47 2.29 7.15 7.90
C CYS A 47 2.29 8.29 6.89
N LEU A 48 2.16 9.53 7.34
CA LEU A 48 2.16 10.71 6.46
C LEU A 48 3.25 11.70 6.86
N PHE A 49 4.15 11.98 5.92
CA PHE A 49 5.17 13.01 6.06
C PHE A 49 4.77 14.20 5.19
N ILE A 50 4.50 15.36 5.81
CA ILE A 50 4.11 16.58 5.11
C ILE A 50 5.37 17.37 4.79
N HIS A 51 5.70 17.50 3.52
CA HIS A 51 6.95 18.12 3.05
C HIS A 51 6.87 19.65 3.09
N ASP A 52 5.78 20.21 2.58
CA ASP A 52 5.65 21.65 2.38
C ASP A 52 4.21 22.16 2.47
N LEU A 53 4.00 23.41 2.07
CA LEU A 53 2.69 24.07 2.00
C LEU A 53 1.71 23.41 1.02
N GLN A 54 2.21 22.84 -0.09
CA GLN A 54 1.37 22.22 -1.11
C GLN A 54 0.68 20.98 -0.54
N ASP A 55 1.40 20.18 0.25
CA ASP A 55 0.85 19.01 0.94
C ASP A 55 -0.24 19.42 1.94
N VAL A 56 -0.01 20.49 2.72
CA VAL A 56 -1.01 21.01 3.67
C VAL A 56 -2.29 21.43 2.96
N ASN A 57 -2.19 22.03 1.78
CA ASN A 57 -3.35 22.46 1.00
C ASN A 57 -4.18 21.29 0.44
N GLN A 58 -3.55 20.14 0.17
CA GLN A 58 -4.23 18.93 -0.33
C GLN A 58 -4.66 17.98 0.78
N LEU A 59 -4.23 18.24 2.02
CA LEU A 59 -4.51 17.40 3.17
C LEU A 59 -6.02 17.19 3.41
N PRO A 60 -6.92 18.19 3.28
CA PRO A 60 -8.34 17.97 3.48
C PRO A 60 -8.93 16.93 2.51
N GLU A 61 -8.59 17.01 1.23
CA GLU A 61 -9.02 16.08 0.20
C GLU A 61 -8.42 14.68 0.41
N TRP A 62 -7.13 14.64 0.76
CA TRP A 62 -6.45 13.38 1.07
C TRP A 62 -7.13 12.66 2.23
N LEU A 63 -7.39 13.36 3.34
CA LEU A 63 -8.05 12.78 4.52
C LEU A 63 -9.48 12.33 4.20
N ALA A 64 -10.25 13.14 3.46
CA ALA A 64 -11.61 12.78 3.07
C ALA A 64 -11.66 11.51 2.21
N TYR A 65 -10.79 11.42 1.20
CA TYR A 65 -10.70 10.23 0.36
C TYR A 65 -10.27 9.00 1.17
N HIS A 66 -9.20 9.13 1.96
CA HIS A 66 -8.63 8.02 2.72
C HIS A 66 -9.48 7.61 3.91
N TYR A 67 -10.45 8.40 4.35
CA TYR A 67 -11.42 8.01 5.40
C TYR A 67 -12.67 7.34 4.83
N HIS A 68 -13.18 7.83 3.70
CA HIS A 68 -14.45 7.40 3.11
C HIS A 68 -14.32 6.28 2.08
N VAL A 69 -13.30 6.33 1.22
CA VAL A 69 -13.12 5.37 0.11
C VAL A 69 -12.23 4.22 0.52
N MET A 70 -11.17 4.52 1.26
CA MET A 70 -10.34 3.53 1.93
C MET A 70 -10.64 3.68 3.44
N PRO A 71 -10.65 2.61 4.23
CA PRO A 71 -11.04 2.73 5.64
C PRO A 71 -9.85 3.13 6.55
N LEU A 72 -9.26 4.32 6.36
CA LEU A 72 -8.20 4.83 7.25
C LEU A 72 -8.78 5.12 8.63
N ARG A 73 -8.20 4.55 9.69
CA ARG A 73 -8.64 4.78 11.07
C ARG A 73 -7.52 5.20 12.03
N ASN A 74 -6.26 4.97 11.65
CA ASN A 74 -5.09 5.37 12.43
C ASN A 74 -4.09 6.09 11.52
N LEU A 75 -3.76 7.33 11.85
CA LEU A 75 -2.83 8.16 11.11
C LEU A 75 -1.73 8.63 12.06
N ILE A 76 -0.48 8.32 11.74
CA ILE A 76 0.67 8.99 12.33
C ILE A 76 1.16 9.99 11.29
N VAL A 77 1.28 11.25 11.67
CA VAL A 77 1.65 12.35 10.78
C VAL A 77 2.79 13.16 11.37
N THR A 78 3.74 13.57 10.54
CA THR A 78 4.76 14.55 10.92
C THR A 78 4.88 15.63 9.85
N VAL A 79 5.42 16.78 10.24
CA VAL A 79 5.58 17.96 9.38
C VAL A 79 7.05 18.28 9.29
N ASN A 80 7.54 18.52 8.08
CA ASN A 80 8.88 19.07 7.89
C ASN A 80 8.95 20.47 8.55
N PRO A 81 9.82 20.73 9.55
CA PRO A 81 9.95 22.02 10.22
C PRO A 81 10.25 23.18 9.27
N ARG A 82 10.77 22.90 8.08
CA ARG A 82 11.04 23.90 7.03
C ARG A 82 9.79 24.36 6.28
N SER A 83 8.67 23.65 6.36
CA SER A 83 7.44 23.96 5.62
C SER A 83 6.85 25.33 6.01
N GLY A 84 7.13 25.81 7.23
CA GLY A 84 6.62 27.08 7.76
C GLY A 84 5.11 27.09 8.01
N SER A 85 4.43 25.94 7.93
CA SER A 85 2.97 25.82 8.05
C SER A 85 2.57 24.69 8.99
N SER A 86 1.48 24.94 9.73
CA SER A 86 0.91 23.97 10.67
C SER A 86 -0.39 23.39 10.11
N PRO A 87 -0.51 22.06 9.98
CA PRO A 87 -1.74 21.39 9.56
C PRO A 87 -2.75 21.22 10.70
N ASN A 88 -2.46 21.71 11.92
CA ASN A 88 -3.23 21.38 13.13
C ASN A 88 -4.72 21.68 12.96
N HIS A 89 -5.09 22.84 12.41
CA HIS A 89 -6.48 23.19 12.18
C HIS A 89 -7.24 22.22 11.24
N ILE A 90 -6.52 21.53 10.34
CA ILE A 90 -7.06 20.49 9.47
C ILE A 90 -7.18 19.21 10.28
N LEU A 91 -6.10 18.79 10.95
CA LEU A 91 -6.06 17.54 11.73
C LEU A 91 -7.09 17.52 12.87
N ASP A 92 -7.27 18.65 13.58
CA ASP A 92 -8.23 18.82 14.68
C ASP A 92 -9.67 18.59 14.23
N ARG A 93 -10.00 18.87 12.96
CA ARG A 93 -11.34 18.60 12.41
C ARG A 93 -11.63 17.09 12.33
N TRP A 94 -10.59 16.27 12.20
CA TRP A 94 -10.71 14.83 11.98
C TRP A 94 -10.44 14.01 13.25
N SER A 95 -9.93 14.62 14.32
CA SER A 95 -9.54 13.93 15.56
C SER A 95 -10.68 13.14 16.23
N ASP A 96 -11.93 13.58 16.04
CA ASP A 96 -13.11 12.92 16.61
C ASP A 96 -13.59 11.71 15.78
N THR A 97 -13.06 11.55 14.56
CA THR A 97 -13.51 10.53 13.59
C THR A 97 -12.48 9.44 13.31
N MET A 98 -11.19 9.75 13.48
CA MET A 98 -10.10 8.79 13.39
C MET A 98 -8.98 9.15 14.35
N LYS A 99 -8.16 8.17 14.72
CA LYS A 99 -7.02 8.37 15.61
C LYS A 99 -5.89 9.03 14.83
N ILE A 100 -5.48 10.23 15.25
CA ILE A 100 -4.38 10.98 14.65
C ILE A 100 -3.32 11.25 15.72
N GLU A 101 -2.09 10.85 15.44
CA GLU A 101 -0.90 11.14 16.25
C GLU A 101 0.02 12.06 15.46
N GLN A 102 0.25 13.27 15.95
CA GLN A 102 1.21 14.19 15.34
C GLN A 102 2.57 14.02 16.03
N TRP A 103 3.56 13.54 15.27
CA TRP A 103 4.92 13.32 15.74
C TRP A 103 5.83 14.50 15.40
N ASN A 104 6.78 14.76 16.29
CA ASN A 104 7.92 15.64 16.10
C ASN A 104 9.22 14.82 15.93
N ASP A 105 10.35 15.49 15.71
CA ASP A 105 11.64 14.81 15.48
C ASP A 105 12.05 13.89 16.65
N GLU A 106 11.70 14.24 17.89
CA GLU A 106 12.05 13.47 19.10
C GLU A 106 11.33 12.10 19.14
N ASP A 107 10.22 11.95 18.41
CA ASP A 107 9.45 10.70 18.36
C ASP A 107 10.08 9.63 17.46
N PHE A 108 10.89 10.04 16.47
CA PHE A 108 11.42 9.14 15.43
C PHE A 108 12.89 9.29 15.06
N VAL A 109 13.57 10.34 15.51
CA VAL A 109 15.02 10.51 15.33
C VAL A 109 15.74 9.91 16.54
N ASN A 110 16.63 8.96 16.31
CA ASN A 110 17.47 8.40 17.38
C ASN A 110 18.65 9.34 17.65
N GLU A 111 18.83 9.79 18.90
CA GLU A 111 19.97 10.63 19.33
C GLU A 111 21.34 10.02 18.99
N THR A 112 21.42 8.68 18.96
CA THR A 112 22.66 7.94 18.71
C THR A 112 23.12 7.95 17.25
N GLU A 113 22.32 8.46 16.30
CA GLU A 113 22.77 8.68 14.92
C GLU A 113 23.55 10.00 14.82
N GLU A 114 24.64 10.06 15.60
CA GLU A 114 25.67 11.12 15.62
C GLU A 114 26.36 11.18 14.25
N GLY A 115 25.79 11.92 13.31
CA GLY A 115 26.42 12.11 11.99
C GLY A 115 25.50 12.69 10.92
N TYR A 116 24.20 12.75 11.17
CA TYR A 116 23.28 13.33 10.21
C TYR A 116 23.16 14.84 10.42
N SER A 117 23.37 15.59 9.33
CA SER A 117 23.04 17.01 9.29
C SER A 117 21.54 17.14 9.55
N GLN A 118 21.17 17.72 10.69
CA GLN A 118 19.80 18.08 11.03
C GLN A 118 19.20 18.87 9.87
N GLY A 119 18.42 18.21 9.02
CA GLY A 119 17.92 18.82 7.78
C GLY A 119 18.05 18.01 6.50
N ASP A 120 18.62 16.81 6.51
CA ASP A 120 18.40 15.90 5.38
C ASP A 120 16.96 15.36 5.46
N GLU A 121 16.10 15.91 4.61
CA GLU A 121 14.69 15.57 4.52
C GLU A 121 14.46 14.11 4.11
N VAL A 122 15.32 13.56 3.25
CA VAL A 122 15.23 12.17 2.80
C VAL A 122 15.53 11.23 3.97
N VAL A 123 16.55 11.56 4.76
CA VAL A 123 16.90 10.79 5.96
C VAL A 123 15.77 10.85 6.98
N ARG A 124 15.23 12.04 7.25
CA ARG A 124 14.13 12.23 8.21
C ARG A 124 12.88 11.48 7.78
N GLN A 125 12.47 11.58 6.52
CA GLN A 125 11.31 10.83 6.00
C GLN A 125 11.53 9.32 6.10
N LYS A 126 12.74 8.84 5.84
CA LYS A 126 13.08 7.42 5.99
C LYS A 126 12.98 6.97 7.46
N GLN A 127 13.56 7.71 8.39
CA GLN A 127 13.50 7.40 9.83
C GLN A 127 12.05 7.40 10.32
N PHE A 128 11.28 8.43 9.94
CA PHE A 128 9.84 8.53 10.22
C PHE A 128 9.09 7.30 9.71
N ASN A 129 9.25 6.94 8.43
CA ASN A 129 8.55 5.80 7.84
C ASN A 129 8.91 4.48 8.54
N VAL A 130 10.19 4.25 8.85
CA VAL A 130 10.63 3.04 9.55
C VAL A 130 10.01 2.96 10.95
N LYS A 131 10.07 4.05 11.73
CA LYS A 131 9.55 4.10 13.09
C LYS A 131 8.02 3.98 13.12
N CYS A 132 7.33 4.69 12.23
CA CYS A 132 5.88 4.67 12.13
C CYS A 132 5.36 3.27 11.77
N MET A 133 5.92 2.63 10.75
CA MET A 133 5.52 1.27 10.36
C MET A 133 5.78 0.25 11.49
N LYS A 134 6.92 0.34 12.17
CA LYS A 134 7.22 -0.50 13.34
C LYS A 134 6.18 -0.31 14.46
N THR A 135 5.77 0.94 14.68
CA THR A 135 4.80 1.28 15.71
C THR A 135 3.42 0.68 15.44
N PHE A 136 2.95 0.72 14.19
CA PHE A 136 1.69 0.06 13.82
C PHE A 136 1.78 -1.46 13.95
N GLN A 137 2.90 -2.07 13.52
CA GLN A 137 3.13 -3.50 13.67
C GLN A 137 3.11 -3.94 15.14
N GLU A 138 3.76 -3.20 16.04
CA GLU A 138 3.78 -3.49 17.47
C GLU A 138 2.39 -3.38 18.12
N ARG A 139 1.54 -2.49 17.60
CA ARG A 139 0.16 -2.29 18.08
C ARG A 139 -0.86 -3.25 17.43
N GLY A 140 -0.44 -4.03 16.42
CA GLY A 140 -1.36 -4.85 15.63
C GLY A 140 -2.32 -4.02 14.75
N GLU A 141 -1.96 -2.76 14.49
CA GLU A 141 -2.64 -1.87 13.55
C GLU A 141 -2.07 -2.18 12.15
N ARG A 142 -2.93 -2.45 11.15
CA ARG A 142 -2.52 -2.85 9.79
C ARG A 142 -2.43 -1.67 8.85
#